data_AF-A0A935PVI5-F1
#
_entry.id   AF-A0A935PVI5-F1
#
_cell.length_a   1.000
_cell.length_b   1.000
_cell.length_c   1.000
_cell.angle_alpha   90.00
_cell.angle_beta   90.00
_cell.angle_gamma   90.00
#
_symmetry.space_group_name_H-M   'P 1'
#
loop_
_entity.id
_entity.type
_entity.pdbx_description
1 polymer ?
#
loop_
_entity_poly.entity_id
_entity_poly.type
_entity_poly.pdbx_seq_one_letter_code
_entity_poly.pdbx_strand_id
1 'polypeptide(L)'
;MSPGSPSQVIPFPLSAKLFAFDKDDGTLVALSSPAEAASHCKAVDVQDGYWIFFSDDGSPLLARFEPQDPDDDTALGPGPYTLERAMSGLWLQERLSRVTKVSGCGLATVADLEETLKVNRSKRLPPATPRR
;
A
#
# COMPACT_ATOMS: atom_id res chain seq x y z
N MET A 1 7.89 -34.49 15.70
CA MET A 1 6.69 -33.83 15.15
C MET A 1 7.01 -32.35 15.10
N SER A 2 7.26 -31.81 13.90
CA SER A 2 7.65 -30.41 13.71
C SER A 2 6.39 -29.53 13.66
N PRO A 3 6.21 -28.56 14.57
CA PRO A 3 5.15 -27.56 14.39
C PRO A 3 5.54 -26.64 13.22
N GLY A 4 4.56 -26.40 12.35
CA GLY A 4 4.71 -25.73 11.06
C GLY A 4 5.34 -24.35 11.14
N SER A 5 6.04 -23.99 10.07
CA SER A 5 6.58 -22.65 9.85
C SER A 5 5.52 -21.59 10.16
N PRO A 6 5.82 -20.59 11.01
CA PRO A 6 4.97 -19.42 11.06
C PRO A 6 4.96 -18.82 9.65
N SER A 7 3.77 -18.68 9.06
CA SER A 7 3.57 -17.80 7.92
C SER A 7 4.22 -16.48 8.29
N GLN A 8 5.39 -16.20 7.69
CA GLN A 8 6.07 -14.94 7.86
C GLN A 8 5.18 -13.89 7.18
N VAL A 9 4.23 -13.36 7.94
CA VAL A 9 3.72 -12.01 7.75
C VAL A 9 4.95 -11.13 7.89
N ILE A 10 5.61 -10.84 6.77
CA ILE A 10 6.76 -9.95 6.76
C ILE A 10 6.17 -8.60 7.17
N PRO A 11 6.45 -8.08 8.37
CA PRO A 11 5.97 -6.76 8.73
C PRO A 11 6.59 -5.80 7.73
N PHE A 12 5.75 -5.02 7.04
CA PHE A 12 6.27 -3.92 6.23
C PHE A 12 7.18 -3.07 7.13
N PRO A 13 8.40 -2.73 6.69
CA PRO A 13 9.27 -1.91 7.50
C PRO A 13 8.52 -0.63 7.89
N LEU A 14 8.51 -0.33 9.19
CA LEU A 14 7.76 0.74 9.87
C LEU A 14 8.10 2.17 9.37
N SER A 15 8.88 2.30 8.29
CA SER A 15 9.31 3.56 7.68
C SER A 15 9.19 3.60 6.16
N ALA A 16 8.52 2.62 5.54
CA ALA A 16 8.24 2.65 4.12
C ALA A 16 7.09 3.61 3.83
N LYS A 17 7.37 4.67 3.07
CA LYS A 17 6.34 5.51 2.46
C LYS A 17 5.38 4.65 1.64
N LEU A 18 4.15 5.10 1.48
CA LEU A 18 3.16 4.42 0.65
C LEU A 18 2.43 5.44 -0.21
N PHE A 19 1.87 4.98 -1.31
CA PHE A 19 1.15 5.81 -2.25
C PHE A 19 -0.31 5.35 -2.30
N ALA A 20 -1.24 6.27 -2.07
CA ALA A 20 -2.66 6.06 -2.28
C ALA A 20 -3.07 6.76 -3.57
N PHE A 21 -3.55 5.99 -4.54
CA PHE A 21 -4.05 6.47 -5.82
C PHE A 21 -5.59 6.46 -5.80
N ASP A 22 -6.15 7.63 -6.01
CA ASP A 22 -7.56 7.85 -6.22
C ASP A 22 -7.91 7.56 -7.69
N LYS A 23 -8.79 6.59 -7.94
CA LYS A 23 -9.23 6.24 -9.29
C LYS A 23 -10.23 7.22 -9.89
N ASP A 24 -10.94 8.01 -9.10
CA ASP A 24 -11.95 8.96 -9.60
C ASP A 24 -11.25 10.17 -10.23
N ASP A 25 -10.38 10.83 -9.47
CA ASP A 25 -9.73 12.09 -9.90
C ASP A 25 -8.31 11.88 -10.47
N GLY A 26 -7.76 10.68 -10.32
CA GLY A 26 -6.37 10.38 -10.71
C GLY A 26 -5.34 11.04 -9.79
N THR A 27 -5.73 11.39 -8.57
CA THR A 27 -4.83 12.01 -7.59
C THR A 27 -4.04 10.94 -6.85
N LEU A 28 -2.73 11.12 -6.75
CA LEU A 28 -1.85 10.25 -5.99
C LEU A 28 -1.32 10.97 -4.76
N VAL A 29 -1.55 10.38 -3.59
CA VAL A 29 -1.14 10.90 -2.31
C VAL A 29 -0.04 10.01 -1.73
N ALA A 30 1.13 10.59 -1.48
CA ALA A 30 2.24 9.93 -0.81
C ALA A 30 2.14 10.14 0.70
N LEU A 31 1.98 9.03 1.41
CA LEU A 31 1.72 8.95 2.84
C LEU A 31 2.95 8.35 3.53
N SER A 32 3.19 8.77 4.77
CA SER A 32 4.36 8.37 5.54
C SER A 32 4.14 7.06 6.30
N SER A 33 2.88 6.66 6.52
CA SER A 33 2.54 5.43 7.25
C SER A 33 1.17 4.87 6.83
N PRO A 34 0.93 3.55 7.00
CA PRO A 34 -0.37 2.92 6.73
C PRO A 34 -1.49 3.45 7.64
N ALA A 35 -1.16 3.90 8.86
CA ALA A 35 -2.13 4.55 9.74
C ALA A 35 -2.62 5.89 9.18
N GLU A 36 -1.72 6.65 8.52
CA GLU A 36 -2.08 7.87 7.80
C GLU A 36 -3.00 7.55 6.61
N ALA A 37 -2.74 6.44 5.91
CA ALA A 37 -3.61 5.95 4.84
C ALA A 37 -5.03 5.65 5.33
N ALA A 38 -5.18 4.97 6.46
CA ALA A 38 -6.48 4.71 7.07
C ALA A 38 -7.21 5.98 7.54
N SER A 39 -6.46 7.05 7.82
CA SER A 39 -7.02 8.35 8.19
C SER A 39 -7.42 9.18 6.96
N HIS A 40 -6.68 9.06 5.85
CA HIS A 40 -6.95 9.77 4.60
C HIS A 40 -8.00 9.07 3.72
N CYS A 41 -7.97 7.74 3.68
CA CYS A 41 -8.82 6.91 2.83
C CYS A 41 -9.86 6.23 3.73
N LYS A 42 -11.14 6.53 3.51
CA LYS A 42 -12.20 5.87 4.28
C LYS A 42 -12.25 4.39 3.92
N ALA A 43 -12.40 3.54 4.93
CA ALA A 43 -12.51 2.09 4.77
C ALA A 43 -13.58 1.66 3.74
N VAL A 44 -14.70 2.39 3.65
CA VAL A 44 -15.75 2.17 2.64
C VAL A 44 -15.25 2.41 1.21
N ASP A 45 -14.58 3.53 0.96
CA ASP A 45 -14.05 3.86 -0.38
C ASP A 45 -12.94 2.88 -0.79
N VAL A 46 -12.17 2.38 0.18
CA VAL A 46 -11.17 1.33 -0.03
C VAL A 46 -11.83 0.00 -0.37
N GLN A 47 -12.92 -0.36 0.31
CA GLN A 47 -13.66 -1.61 0.07
C GLN A 47 -14.35 -1.60 -1.30
N ASP A 48 -14.92 -0.45 -1.70
CA ASP A 48 -15.49 -0.22 -3.03
C ASP A 48 -14.42 -0.16 -4.14
N GLY A 49 -13.14 -0.08 -3.78
CA GLY A 49 -12.02 -0.10 -4.71
C GLY A 49 -11.79 1.21 -5.44
N TYR A 50 -12.20 2.33 -4.85
CA TYR A 50 -11.88 3.69 -5.30
C TYR A 50 -10.41 4.04 -5.04
N TRP A 51 -9.88 3.56 -3.91
CA TRP A 51 -8.48 3.74 -3.53
C TRP A 51 -7.62 2.53 -3.87
N ILE A 52 -6.47 2.77 -4.49
CA ILE A 52 -5.46 1.75 -4.76
C ILE A 52 -4.18 2.15 -4.03
N PHE A 53 -3.62 1.22 -3.27
CA PHE A 53 -2.41 1.46 -2.50
C PHE A 53 -1.19 0.86 -3.19
N PHE A 54 -0.04 1.51 -3.01
CA PHE A 54 1.26 1.04 -3.47
C PHE A 54 2.31 1.27 -2.39
N SER A 55 3.31 0.40 -2.36
CA SER A 55 4.48 0.56 -1.51
C SER A 55 5.45 1.59 -2.08
N ASP A 56 6.48 1.96 -1.33
CA ASP A 56 7.49 2.96 -1.75
C ASP A 56 8.24 2.54 -3.03
N ASP A 57 8.32 1.24 -3.32
CA ASP A 57 8.90 0.69 -4.55
C ASP A 57 7.92 0.64 -5.73
N GLY A 58 6.69 1.10 -5.52
CA GLY A 58 5.60 1.08 -6.50
C GLY A 58 4.93 -0.28 -6.66
N SER A 59 5.24 -1.25 -5.78
CA SER A 59 4.54 -2.53 -5.77
C SER A 59 3.10 -2.36 -5.28
N PRO A 60 2.11 -3.03 -5.92
CA PRO A 60 0.72 -2.92 -5.52
C PRO A 60 0.50 -3.48 -4.10
N LEU A 61 -0.31 -2.77 -3.33
CA LEU A 61 -0.78 -3.17 -2.01
C LEU A 61 -2.28 -3.49 -2.08
N LEU A 62 -2.68 -4.51 -1.35
CA LEU A 62 -4.07 -4.91 -1.18
C LEU A 62 -4.51 -4.53 0.24
N ALA A 63 -5.67 -3.88 0.35
CA ALA A 63 -6.34 -3.67 1.62
C ALA A 63 -7.02 -4.97 2.07
N ARG A 64 -6.58 -5.50 3.19
CA ARG A 64 -7.10 -6.68 3.88
C ARG A 64 -7.91 -6.20 5.07
N PHE A 65 -9.23 -6.24 4.94
CA PHE A 65 -10.12 -5.96 6.05
C PHE A 65 -10.08 -7.13 7.04
N GLU A 66 -9.95 -6.82 8.33
CA GLU A 66 -10.13 -7.84 9.34
C GLU A 66 -11.60 -8.27 9.37
N PRO A 67 -11.88 -9.58 9.36
CA PRO A 67 -13.24 -10.07 9.49
C PRO A 67 -13.77 -9.65 10.86
N GLN A 68 -14.79 -8.79 10.88
CA GLN A 68 -15.56 -8.56 12.10
C GLN A 68 -16.42 -9.79 12.36
N ASP A 69 -16.57 -10.13 13.65
CA ASP A 69 -17.47 -11.16 14.09
C ASP A 69 -18.90 -10.84 13.59
N PRO A 70 -19.57 -11.76 12.90
CA PRO A 70 -20.89 -11.53 12.34
C PRO A 70 -22.00 -11.35 13.41
N ASP A 71 -21.68 -11.61 14.69
CA ASP A 71 -22.56 -11.41 15.84
C ASP A 71 -22.50 -9.97 16.40
N ASP A 72 -21.56 -9.15 15.95
CA ASP A 72 -21.44 -7.76 16.37
C ASP A 72 -22.35 -6.86 15.49
N ASP A 73 -23.65 -6.87 15.82
CA ASP A 73 -24.71 -6.06 15.15
C ASP A 73 -24.45 -4.54 15.25
N THR A 74 -23.45 -4.12 16.05
CA THR A 74 -22.99 -2.74 16.19
C THR A 74 -21.98 -2.29 15.13
N ALA A 75 -21.46 -3.20 14.32
CA ALA A 75 -20.50 -2.91 13.26
C ALA A 75 -21.16 -2.29 12.02
N LEU A 76 -21.58 -1.03 12.11
CA LEU A 76 -22.22 -0.26 11.03
C LEU A 76 -21.27 0.15 9.87
N GLY A 77 -20.12 -0.50 9.70
CA GLY A 77 -19.18 -0.16 8.63
C GLY A 77 -18.02 -1.16 8.49
N PRO A 78 -17.21 -1.02 7.44
CA PRO A 78 -16.02 -1.85 7.27
C PRO A 78 -15.06 -1.65 8.44
N GLY A 79 -14.67 -2.77 9.05
CA GLY A 79 -13.67 -2.81 10.11
C GLY A 79 -12.30 -2.27 9.68
N PRO A 80 -11.34 -2.21 10.61
CA PRO A 80 -9.98 -1.79 10.26
C PRO A 80 -9.39 -2.69 9.16
N TYR A 81 -8.59 -2.09 8.30
CA TYR A 81 -7.87 -2.80 7.24
C TYR A 81 -6.37 -2.66 7.39
N THR A 82 -5.67 -3.71 7.01
CA THR A 82 -4.21 -3.73 6.88
C THR A 82 -3.83 -3.67 5.41
N LEU A 83 -2.68 -3.08 5.10
CA LEU A 83 -2.13 -3.05 3.75
C LEU A 83 -1.09 -4.15 3.61
N GLU A 84 -1.36 -5.11 2.73
CA GLU A 84 -0.47 -6.23 2.45
C GLU A 84 0.04 -6.16 1.01
N ARG A 85 1.22 -6.76 0.76
CA ARG A 85 1.78 -6.75 -0.59
C ARG A 85 0.93 -7.64 -1.49
N ALA A 86 0.36 -7.05 -2.54
CA ALA A 86 -0.41 -7.82 -3.50
C ALA A 86 0.54 -8.66 -4.36
N MET A 87 0.32 -9.98 -4.39
CA MET A 87 1.04 -10.90 -5.28
C MET A 87 0.65 -10.71 -6.76
N SER A 88 -0.42 -9.96 -7.02
CA SER A 88 -0.93 -9.64 -8.36
C SER A 88 -1.44 -8.20 -8.41
N GLY A 89 -1.32 -7.55 -9.56
CA GLY A 89 -1.76 -6.18 -9.76
C GLY A 89 -0.83 -5.38 -10.67
N LEU A 90 -1.36 -4.31 -11.23
CA LEU A 90 -0.57 -3.34 -11.97
C LEU A 90 0.26 -2.52 -10.99
N TRP A 91 1.54 -2.34 -11.29
CA TRP A 91 2.42 -1.51 -10.49
C TRP A 91 2.06 -0.03 -10.65
N LEU A 92 2.54 0.79 -9.72
CA LEU A 92 2.29 2.23 -9.80
C LEU A 92 2.82 2.84 -11.11
N GLN A 93 4.00 2.39 -11.54
CA GLN A 93 4.63 2.76 -12.81
C GLN A 93 3.73 2.51 -14.04
N GLU A 94 2.93 1.44 -14.04
CA GLU A 94 1.98 1.13 -15.12
C GLU A 94 0.74 2.05 -15.09
N ARG A 95 0.55 2.79 -14.01
CA ARG A 95 -0.59 3.69 -13.78
C ARG A 95 -0.21 5.16 -13.78
N LEU A 96 1.07 5.50 -13.97
CA LEU A 96 1.53 6.89 -14.02
C LEU A 96 0.80 7.70 -15.09
N SER A 97 0.44 7.07 -16.21
CA SER A 97 -0.36 7.71 -17.26
C SER A 97 -1.77 8.11 -16.83
N ARG A 98 -2.25 7.59 -15.70
CA ARG A 98 -3.54 7.92 -15.06
C ARG A 98 -3.39 8.87 -13.88
N VAL A 99 -2.15 9.18 -13.47
CA VAL A 99 -1.88 10.10 -12.38
C VAL A 99 -1.93 11.52 -12.92
N THR A 100 -2.98 12.24 -12.54
CA THR A 100 -3.18 13.64 -12.91
C THR A 100 -2.42 14.57 -11.98
N LYS A 101 -2.37 14.21 -10.68
CA LYS A 101 -1.76 15.02 -9.62
C LYS A 101 -1.02 14.14 -8.63
N VAL A 102 0.07 14.67 -8.09
CA VAL A 102 0.82 14.05 -6.99
C VAL A 102 0.89 15.03 -5.84
N SER A 103 0.70 14.55 -4.62
CA SER A 103 0.83 15.35 -3.40
C SER A 103 1.35 14.49 -2.25
N GLY A 104 1.95 15.12 -1.24
CA GLY A 104 2.42 14.44 -0.04
C GLY A 104 3.89 14.02 -0.09
N CYS A 105 4.48 13.82 1.09
CA CYS A 105 5.84 13.33 1.31
C CYS A 105 6.98 14.02 0.53
N GLY A 106 6.78 15.28 0.13
CA GLY A 106 7.74 16.10 -0.63
C GLY A 106 7.69 15.90 -2.15
N LEU A 107 6.70 15.18 -2.67
CA LEU A 107 6.46 15.02 -4.10
C LEU A 107 5.52 16.13 -4.60
N ALA A 108 5.98 16.88 -5.59
CA ALA A 108 5.19 17.95 -6.22
C ALA A 108 4.70 17.57 -7.62
N THR A 109 5.40 16.64 -8.29
CA THR A 109 5.12 16.28 -9.68
C THR A 109 5.20 14.77 -9.92
N VAL A 110 4.64 14.32 -11.06
CA VAL A 110 4.75 12.93 -11.52
C VAL A 110 6.22 12.57 -11.81
N ALA A 111 7.03 13.52 -12.26
CA ALA A 111 8.46 13.30 -12.48
C ALA A 111 9.21 12.97 -11.17
N ASP A 112 8.89 13.66 -10.07
CA ASP A 112 9.47 13.36 -8.75
C ASP A 112 9.09 11.94 -8.27
N LEU A 113 7.84 11.54 -8.56
CA LEU A 113 7.34 10.21 -8.25
C LEU A 113 8.10 9.14 -9.06
N GLU A 114 8.26 9.34 -10.37
CA GLU A 114 9.03 8.44 -11.23
C GLU A 114 10.48 8.28 -10.75
N GLU A 115 11.13 9.38 -10.39
CA GLU A 115 12.49 9.34 -9.86
C GLU A 115 12.55 8.58 -8.54
N THR A 116 11.60 8.85 -7.64
CA THR A 116 11.49 8.16 -6.34
C THR A 116 11.31 6.66 -6.53
N LEU A 117 10.40 6.25 -7.43
CA LEU A 117 10.17 4.84 -7.76
C LEU A 117 11.43 4.19 -8.35
N LYS A 118 12.15 4.89 -9.22
CA LYS A 118 13.40 4.40 -9.82
C LYS A 118 14.49 4.20 -8.75
N VAL A 119 14.63 5.13 -7.81
CA VAL A 119 15.58 5.05 -6.70
C VAL A 119 15.21 3.90 -5.75
N ASN A 120 13.95 3.81 -5.32
CA ASN A 120 13.50 2.78 -4.38
C ASN A 120 13.54 1.37 -4.98
N ARG A 121 13.21 1.24 -6.27
CA ARG A 121 13.34 -0.02 -7.01
C ARG A 121 14.81 -0.48 -7.08
N SER A 122 15.74 0.44 -7.24
CA SER A 122 17.18 0.16 -7.25
C SER A 122 17.72 -0.19 -5.85
N LYS A 123 17.06 0.31 -4.81
CA LYS A 123 17.33 -0.01 -3.40
C LYS A 123 16.68 -1.31 -2.92
N ARG A 124 16.05 -2.11 -3.82
CA ARG A 124 15.75 -3.52 -3.53
C ARG A 124 17.06 -4.24 -3.28
N LEU A 125 17.54 -4.16 -2.05
CA LEU A 125 18.54 -5.04 -1.51
C LEU A 125 17.99 -6.46 -1.74
N PRO A 126 18.70 -7.34 -2.47
CA PRO A 126 18.37 -8.75 -2.42
C PRO A 126 18.39 -9.16 -0.94
N PRO A 127 17.52 -10.11 -0.52
CA PRO A 127 17.61 -10.65 0.83
C PRO A 127 19.06 -11.06 1.05
N ALA A 128 19.70 -10.45 2.05
CA ALA A 128 21.05 -10.80 2.46
C ALA A 128 21.04 -12.31 2.67
N THR A 129 21.68 -13.02 1.75
CA THR A 129 21.95 -14.44 1.88
C THR A 129 23.39 -14.53 2.38
N PRO A 130 23.64 -14.61 3.70
CA PRO A 130 24.84 -15.27 4.16
C PRO A 130 24.53 -16.76 4.30
N ARG A 131 25.10 -17.52 3.35
CA ARG A 131 25.37 -18.96 3.45
C ARG A 131 25.94 -19.32 4.82
N ARG A 132 25.42 -20.37 5.47
CA ARG A 132 26.19 -21.56 5.89
C ARG A 132 25.30 -22.65 6.45
#